data_AF-A0A2V8SRQ6-F1
#
_entry.id   AF-A0A2V8SRQ6-F1
#
_cell.length_a   1.000
_cell.length_b   1.000
_cell.length_c   1.000
_cell.angle_alpha   90.00
_cell.angle_beta   90.00
_cell.angle_gamma   90.00
#
_symmetry.space_group_name_H-M   'P 1'
#
loop_
_entity.id
_entity.type
_entity.pdbx_description
1 polymer ?
#
loop_
_entity_poly.entity_id
_entity_poly.type
_entity_poly.pdbx_seq_one_letter_code
_entity_poly.pdbx_strand_id
1 'polypeptide(L)'
;MLNKVWSKDPATGNELANEVVDRLVSKSFFGSNNQANYDLITLSTSILSDYLRERSPEDKHIAFSESGMRSLGLKLLSVYIERAPAMNYIPLDQLQPIAKRFSPSSLDLLKKMSPNSRSSGFHPTMQNGEAYSKLMSSNPTADVLISEARKFPAESRRPIYAVAANKFSDANQYDRAVALLNENFEDDALENAISSLNWYHAHHLMNLGDFDAAEAMIMEFNESNRISALTSLANAIYNKDPEKNRARANAVLQRARTFLPQKPETNNEFSQIIQLINAMARIEPTEAFRNFEPLVDQINQLAEASAVINAFQGGGIRQGEYMVTNGYNFGVYVDPSMFRTLAQRDFDRTMILIDGFQRREMRIQILVSLLESGI
;
A
#
# COMPACT_ATOMS: atom_id res chain seq x y z
N MET A 1 -2.96 17.75 10.87
CA MET A 1 -3.28 19.14 11.29
C MET A 1 -3.56 19.24 12.79
N LEU A 2 -4.50 18.48 13.37
CA LEU A 2 -4.85 18.54 14.80
C LEU A 2 -3.65 18.41 15.74
N ASN A 3 -2.77 17.43 15.53
CA ASN A 3 -1.54 17.28 16.35
C ASN A 3 -0.61 18.50 16.27
N LYS A 4 -0.52 19.17 15.12
CA LYS A 4 0.29 20.39 14.95
C LYS A 4 -0.32 21.55 15.75
N VAL A 5 -1.64 21.71 15.72
CA VAL A 5 -2.34 22.73 16.53
C VAL A 5 -2.16 22.43 18.01
N TRP A 6 -2.44 21.19 18.42
CA TRP A 6 -2.31 20.74 19.80
C TRP A 6 -0.90 20.90 20.37
N SER A 7 0.14 20.63 19.56
CA SER A 7 1.54 20.81 19.99
C SER A 7 1.92 22.25 20.32
N LYS A 8 1.18 23.23 19.76
CA LYS A 8 1.39 24.67 19.98
C LYS A 8 0.43 25.23 21.04
N ASP A 9 -0.82 24.80 20.98
CA ASP A 9 -1.89 25.17 21.91
C ASP A 9 -2.73 23.93 22.24
N PRO A 10 -2.45 23.26 23.37
CA PRO A 10 -3.18 22.06 23.77
C PRO A 10 -4.67 22.31 24.02
N ALA A 11 -5.05 23.50 24.52
CA ALA A 11 -6.43 23.81 24.84
C ALA A 11 -7.26 23.92 23.56
N THR A 12 -6.80 24.73 22.60
CA THR A 12 -7.44 24.84 21.28
C THR A 12 -7.38 23.52 20.52
N GLY A 13 -6.28 22.77 20.62
CA GLY A 13 -6.15 21.45 20.00
C GLY A 13 -7.21 20.45 20.51
N ASN A 14 -7.48 20.44 21.82
CA ASN A 14 -8.52 19.60 22.43
C ASN A 14 -9.92 20.05 22.02
N GLU A 15 -10.19 21.37 22.01
CA GLU A 15 -11.49 21.92 21.59
C GLU A 15 -11.82 21.53 20.14
N LEU A 16 -10.90 21.79 19.21
CA LEU A 16 -11.05 21.42 17.80
C LEU A 16 -11.22 19.91 17.61
N ALA A 17 -10.50 19.10 18.39
CA ALA A 17 -10.62 17.66 18.30
C ALA A 17 -12.01 17.17 18.73
N ASN A 18 -12.59 17.75 19.78
CA ASN A 18 -13.96 17.46 20.20
C ASN A 18 -14.98 17.95 19.16
N GLU A 19 -14.78 19.12 18.55
CA GLU A 19 -15.63 19.60 17.47
C GLU A 19 -15.62 18.65 16.26
N VAL A 20 -14.46 18.09 15.91
CA VAL A 20 -14.36 17.06 14.87
C VAL A 20 -15.17 15.82 15.24
N VAL A 21 -15.09 15.36 16.48
CA VAL A 21 -15.89 14.22 16.96
C VAL A 21 -17.39 14.53 16.86
N ASP A 22 -17.83 15.71 17.29
CA ASP A 22 -19.25 16.12 17.19
C ASP A 22 -19.75 16.19 15.74
N ARG A 23 -18.90 16.68 14.82
CA ARG A 23 -19.18 16.66 13.38
C ARG A 23 -19.26 15.23 12.83
N LEU A 24 -18.41 14.32 13.29
CA LEU A 24 -18.45 12.91 12.89
C LEU A 24 -19.68 12.19 13.43
N VAL A 25 -20.10 12.52 14.67
CA VAL A 25 -21.33 11.98 15.27
C VAL A 25 -22.57 12.49 14.55
N SER A 26 -22.60 13.76 14.11
CA SER A 26 -23.75 14.34 13.42
C SER A 26 -23.87 13.94 11.94
N LYS A 27 -22.77 13.71 11.21
CA LYS A 27 -22.81 13.38 9.78
C LYS A 27 -23.16 11.92 9.48
N SER A 28 -24.03 11.66 8.50
CA SER A 28 -24.27 10.28 8.03
C SER A 28 -22.99 9.64 7.48
N PHE A 29 -22.75 8.37 7.82
CA PHE A 29 -21.73 7.53 7.16
C PHE A 29 -22.19 7.01 5.79
N PHE A 30 -23.35 7.44 5.32
CA PHE A 30 -23.89 7.08 4.02
C PHE A 30 -24.33 8.32 3.24
N GLY A 31 -23.98 8.36 1.96
CA GLY A 31 -24.47 9.37 1.02
C GLY A 31 -25.90 9.12 0.55
N SER A 32 -26.42 10.02 -0.30
CA SER A 32 -27.77 9.95 -0.87
C SER A 32 -28.06 8.66 -1.64
N ASN A 33 -27.03 8.04 -2.21
CA ASN A 33 -27.14 6.80 -2.99
C ASN A 33 -26.91 5.54 -2.13
N ASN A 34 -27.00 5.68 -0.80
CA ASN A 34 -26.73 4.62 0.17
C ASN A 34 -25.29 4.03 0.11
N GLN A 35 -24.37 4.71 -0.59
CA GLN A 35 -22.95 4.38 -0.61
C GLN A 35 -22.29 4.80 0.71
N ALA A 36 -21.43 3.94 1.26
CA ALA A 36 -20.68 4.22 2.46
C ALA A 36 -19.67 5.36 2.22
N ASN A 37 -19.60 6.29 3.17
CA ASN A 37 -18.61 7.36 3.19
C ASN A 37 -17.36 6.84 3.92
N TYR A 38 -16.50 6.17 3.16
CA TYR A 38 -15.31 5.50 3.70
C TYR A 38 -14.33 6.46 4.37
N ASP A 39 -14.28 7.73 3.96
CA ASP A 39 -13.42 8.73 4.59
C ASP A 39 -13.87 9.02 6.02
N LEU A 40 -15.17 9.24 6.24
CA LEU A 40 -15.71 9.47 7.58
C LEU A 40 -15.57 8.25 8.47
N ILE A 41 -15.76 7.06 7.91
CA ILE A 41 -15.60 5.79 8.62
C ILE A 41 -14.13 5.60 9.04
N THR A 42 -13.20 5.74 8.10
CA THR A 42 -11.75 5.57 8.34
C THR A 42 -11.23 6.57 9.35
N LEU A 43 -11.66 7.83 9.25
CA LEU A 43 -11.31 8.87 10.21
C LEU A 43 -11.87 8.54 11.61
N SER A 44 -13.12 8.08 11.69
CA SER A 44 -13.75 7.70 12.96
C SER A 44 -13.03 6.53 13.63
N THR A 45 -12.69 5.50 12.88
CA THR A 45 -11.91 4.35 13.36
C THR A 45 -10.54 4.80 13.85
N SER A 46 -9.84 5.66 13.10
CA SER A 46 -8.51 6.16 13.48
C SER A 46 -8.53 6.94 14.81
N ILE A 47 -9.52 7.80 15.01
CA ILE A 47 -9.70 8.57 16.26
C ILE A 47 -10.02 7.62 17.42
N LEU A 48 -10.91 6.65 17.23
CA LEU A 48 -11.27 5.66 18.26
C LEU A 48 -10.08 4.77 18.63
N SER A 49 -9.29 4.32 17.65
CA SER A 49 -8.09 3.52 17.91
C SER A 49 -7.03 4.32 18.67
N ASP A 50 -6.82 5.58 18.33
CA ASP A 50 -5.91 6.45 19.07
C ASP A 50 -6.38 6.69 20.52
N TYR A 51 -7.69 6.91 20.72
CA TYR A 51 -8.28 7.06 22.04
C TYR A 51 -8.14 5.82 22.93
N LEU A 52 -8.30 4.62 22.35
CA LEU A 52 -8.27 3.35 23.07
C LEU A 52 -6.86 2.77 23.25
N ARG A 53 -5.83 3.43 22.69
CA ARG A 53 -4.45 2.97 22.79
C ARG A 53 -3.98 3.03 24.24
N GLU A 54 -3.27 1.99 24.69
CA GLU A 54 -2.55 2.03 25.96
C GLU A 54 -1.41 3.06 25.86
N ARG A 55 -1.36 4.00 26.82
CA ARG A 55 -0.39 5.11 26.84
C ARG A 55 0.38 5.13 28.14
N SER A 56 1.66 5.48 28.06
CA SER A 56 2.47 5.79 29.24
C SER A 56 1.90 7.03 29.94
N PRO A 57 2.01 7.15 31.29
CA PRO A 57 1.61 8.36 32.02
C PRO A 57 2.28 9.65 31.52
N GLU A 58 3.42 9.53 30.86
CA GLU A 58 4.20 10.66 30.32
C GLU A 58 3.80 11.05 28.89
N ASP A 59 2.94 10.25 28.22
CA ASP A 59 2.55 10.45 26.83
C ASP A 59 1.60 11.65 26.69
N LYS A 60 2.06 12.67 25.97
CA LYS A 60 1.36 13.94 25.74
C LYS A 60 0.45 13.82 24.52
N HIS A 61 -0.86 13.98 24.70
CA HIS A 61 -1.84 13.70 23.67
C HIS A 61 -3.10 14.56 23.71
N ILE A 62 -3.81 14.58 22.58
CA ILE A 62 -5.13 15.20 22.45
C ILE A 62 -6.12 14.51 23.40
N ALA A 63 -6.76 15.31 24.26
CA ALA A 63 -7.80 14.86 25.16
C ALA A 63 -9.17 14.93 24.46
N PHE A 64 -9.81 13.78 24.31
CA PHE A 64 -11.18 13.67 23.81
C PHE A 64 -12.16 13.53 24.99
N SER A 65 -13.37 14.03 24.82
CA SER A 65 -14.45 13.81 25.77
C SER A 65 -14.91 12.35 25.74
N GLU A 66 -15.07 11.72 26.91
CA GLU A 66 -15.57 10.34 27.01
C GLU A 66 -16.97 10.20 26.41
N SER A 67 -17.84 11.23 26.56
CA SER A 67 -19.18 11.25 25.95
C SER A 67 -19.16 11.30 24.43
N GLY A 68 -18.28 12.14 23.84
CA GLY A 68 -18.10 12.21 22.38
C GLY A 68 -17.55 10.90 21.83
N MET A 69 -16.52 10.35 22.47
CA MET A 69 -15.92 9.08 22.04
C MET A 69 -16.87 7.90 22.16
N ARG A 70 -17.67 7.84 23.24
CA ARG A 70 -18.71 6.83 23.39
C ARG A 70 -19.77 6.95 22.30
N SER A 71 -20.21 8.16 21.99
CA SER A 71 -21.22 8.40 20.94
C SER A 71 -20.70 7.98 19.56
N LEU A 72 -19.45 8.33 19.25
CA LEU A 72 -18.80 7.93 18.00
C LEU A 72 -18.61 6.41 17.92
N GLY A 73 -18.15 5.78 19.00
CA GLY A 73 -17.96 4.33 19.08
C GLY A 73 -19.27 3.56 18.90
N LEU A 74 -20.34 3.97 19.59
CA LEU A 74 -21.67 3.35 19.45
C LEU A 74 -22.22 3.49 18.04
N LYS A 75 -22.06 4.66 17.43
CA LYS A 75 -22.47 4.90 16.04
C LYS A 75 -21.72 4.02 15.05
N LEU A 76 -20.40 3.88 15.20
CA LEU A 76 -19.60 3.02 14.34
C LEU A 76 -20.03 1.55 14.49
N LEU A 77 -20.25 1.09 15.72
CA LEU A 77 -20.73 -0.25 16.00
C LEU A 77 -22.12 -0.51 15.42
N SER A 78 -23.07 0.43 15.56
CA SER A 78 -24.42 0.26 15.02
C SER A 78 -24.40 0.15 13.49
N VAL A 79 -23.66 1.04 12.82
CA VAL A 79 -23.50 1.01 11.36
C VAL A 79 -22.91 -0.32 10.91
N TYR A 80 -21.91 -0.84 11.61
CA TYR A 80 -21.30 -2.11 11.26
C TYR A 80 -22.24 -3.30 11.49
N ILE A 81 -22.94 -3.35 12.62
CA ILE A 81 -23.88 -4.43 12.95
C ILE A 81 -25.08 -4.45 11.99
N GLU A 82 -25.63 -3.28 11.67
CA GLU A 82 -26.81 -3.16 10.81
C GLU A 82 -26.48 -3.39 9.32
N ARG A 83 -25.26 -3.07 8.90
CA ARG A 83 -24.87 -3.04 7.48
C ARG A 83 -23.60 -3.82 7.17
N ALA A 84 -23.28 -4.84 7.97
CA ALA A 84 -22.07 -5.66 7.85
C ALA A 84 -21.73 -6.08 6.41
N PRO A 85 -22.68 -6.52 5.55
CA PRO A 85 -22.37 -6.89 4.16
C PRO A 85 -21.82 -5.73 3.30
N ALA A 86 -22.23 -4.49 3.57
CA ALA A 86 -21.76 -3.29 2.89
C ALA A 86 -20.44 -2.73 3.47
N MET A 87 -20.03 -3.23 4.64
CA MET A 87 -18.91 -2.74 5.45
C MET A 87 -17.73 -3.72 5.47
N ASN A 88 -17.56 -4.51 4.40
CA ASN A 88 -16.61 -5.62 4.28
C ASN A 88 -15.11 -5.22 4.29
N TYR A 89 -14.80 -3.98 4.69
CA TYR A 89 -13.47 -3.37 4.66
C TYR A 89 -12.91 -3.01 6.04
N ILE A 90 -13.74 -2.95 7.10
CA ILE A 90 -13.22 -2.77 8.47
C ILE A 90 -12.95 -4.16 9.06
N PRO A 91 -11.69 -4.49 9.38
CA PRO A 91 -11.36 -5.72 10.07
C PRO A 91 -12.09 -5.79 11.42
N LEU A 92 -12.80 -6.88 11.68
CA LEU A 92 -13.61 -7.06 12.89
C LEU A 92 -12.80 -6.93 14.20
N ASP A 93 -11.53 -7.29 14.15
CA ASP A 93 -10.56 -7.13 15.23
C ASP A 93 -10.39 -5.66 15.65
N GLN A 94 -10.53 -4.71 14.73
CA GLN A 94 -10.47 -3.28 15.05
C GLN A 94 -11.71 -2.80 15.84
N LEU A 95 -12.84 -3.49 15.73
CA LEU A 95 -14.08 -3.15 16.42
C LEU A 95 -14.18 -3.76 17.82
N GLN A 96 -13.40 -4.80 18.12
CA GLN A 96 -13.45 -5.47 19.42
C GLN A 96 -13.07 -4.55 20.60
N PRO A 97 -12.01 -3.73 20.54
CA PRO A 97 -11.68 -2.81 21.63
C PRO A 97 -12.79 -1.78 21.87
N ILE A 98 -13.39 -1.29 20.77
CA ILE A 98 -14.49 -0.31 20.79
C ILE A 98 -15.72 -0.92 21.47
N ALA A 99 -16.12 -2.14 21.07
CA ALA A 99 -17.21 -2.86 21.70
C ALA A 99 -16.92 -3.16 23.17
N LYS A 100 -15.73 -3.66 23.51
CA LYS A 100 -15.34 -3.95 24.90
C LYS A 100 -15.43 -2.72 25.80
N ARG A 101 -15.09 -1.53 25.29
CA ARG A 101 -15.15 -0.28 26.06
C ARG A 101 -16.56 0.31 26.13
N PHE A 102 -17.27 0.42 25.01
CA PHE A 102 -18.48 1.23 24.91
C PHE A 102 -19.78 0.43 24.82
N SER A 103 -19.73 -0.81 24.34
CA SER A 103 -20.90 -1.70 24.21
C SER A 103 -20.51 -3.18 24.36
N PRO A 104 -20.23 -3.65 25.59
CA PRO A 104 -19.78 -5.02 25.82
C PRO A 104 -20.76 -6.09 25.30
N SER A 105 -22.06 -5.78 25.31
CA SER A 105 -23.11 -6.64 24.75
C SER A 105 -23.00 -6.86 23.24
N SER A 106 -22.36 -5.93 22.51
CA SER A 106 -22.12 -6.06 21.07
C SER A 106 -20.99 -7.04 20.72
N LEU A 107 -20.16 -7.45 21.69
CA LEU A 107 -19.02 -8.34 21.45
C LEU A 107 -19.44 -9.70 20.90
N ASP A 108 -20.50 -10.30 21.46
CA ASP A 108 -20.96 -11.61 21.02
C ASP A 108 -21.59 -11.57 19.62
N LEU A 109 -22.23 -10.44 19.27
CA LEU A 109 -22.75 -10.21 17.92
C LEU A 109 -21.60 -10.08 16.91
N LEU A 110 -20.57 -9.28 17.22
CA LEU A 110 -19.39 -9.13 16.37
C LEU A 110 -18.65 -10.47 16.17
N LYS A 111 -18.51 -11.27 17.22
CA LYS A 111 -17.89 -12.62 17.11
C LYS A 111 -18.67 -13.54 16.18
N LYS A 112 -20.01 -13.50 16.23
CA LYS A 112 -20.88 -14.30 15.35
C LYS A 112 -20.86 -13.83 13.89
N MET A 113 -20.50 -12.57 13.63
CA MET A 113 -20.34 -12.02 12.27
C MET A 113 -18.98 -12.39 11.62
N SER A 114 -17.97 -12.71 12.45
CA SER A 114 -16.61 -13.11 12.03
C SER A 114 -16.44 -14.27 11.05
N PRO A 115 -17.32 -15.28 11.00
CA PRO A 115 -17.22 -16.35 10.00
C PRO A 115 -17.37 -15.83 8.56
N ASN A 116 -18.08 -14.72 8.35
CA ASN A 116 -18.44 -14.23 7.00
C ASN A 116 -17.58 -13.05 6.52
N SER A 117 -16.88 -12.32 7.42
CA SER A 117 -16.10 -11.11 7.06
C SER A 117 -14.66 -11.39 6.66
N ARG A 118 -14.18 -12.64 6.78
CA ARG A 118 -12.81 -13.05 6.39
C ARG A 118 -12.65 -13.28 4.88
N SER A 119 -13.66 -12.94 4.08
CA SER A 119 -13.74 -13.31 2.65
C SER A 119 -13.16 -12.26 1.67
N SER A 120 -12.46 -11.21 2.13
CA SER A 120 -11.98 -10.11 1.27
C SER A 120 -10.45 -9.92 1.21
N GLY A 121 -9.66 -10.80 1.82
CA GLY A 121 -8.19 -10.77 1.68
C GLY A 121 -7.59 -12.16 1.64
N PHE A 122 -7.22 -12.63 0.44
CA PHE A 122 -6.22 -13.66 0.08
C PHE A 122 -5.98 -14.90 0.98
N HIS A 123 -6.88 -15.23 1.91
CA HIS A 123 -6.86 -16.47 2.65
C HIS A 123 -8.11 -17.25 2.23
N PRO A 124 -7.96 -18.30 1.41
CA PRO A 124 -9.04 -19.27 1.23
C PRO A 124 -9.49 -19.68 2.62
N THR A 125 -10.80 -19.69 2.84
CA THR A 125 -11.42 -20.19 4.08
C THR A 125 -10.99 -21.64 4.27
N MET A 126 -9.86 -21.84 4.94
CA MET A 126 -9.37 -23.17 5.25
C MET A 126 -10.34 -23.77 6.25
N GLN A 127 -11.03 -24.84 5.87
CA GLN A 127 -11.87 -25.64 6.77
C GLN A 127 -11.10 -26.11 8.03
N ASN A 128 -9.77 -26.03 8.03
CA ASN A 128 -8.86 -26.38 9.14
C ASN A 128 -7.98 -25.21 9.63
N GLY A 129 -8.53 -23.98 9.71
CA GLY A 129 -7.77 -22.78 10.05
C GLY A 129 -6.95 -22.86 11.35
N GLU A 130 -7.42 -23.57 12.38
CA GLU A 130 -6.67 -23.74 13.65
C GLU A 130 -5.46 -24.67 13.50
N ALA A 131 -5.62 -25.81 12.82
CA ALA A 131 -4.52 -26.74 12.57
C ALA A 131 -3.46 -26.13 11.65
N TYR A 132 -3.88 -25.40 10.61
CA TYR A 132 -2.98 -24.66 9.73
C TYR A 132 -2.23 -23.56 10.50
N SER A 133 -2.95 -22.76 11.30
CA SER A 133 -2.34 -21.72 12.13
C SER A 133 -1.30 -22.29 13.07
N LYS A 134 -1.61 -23.39 13.77
CA LYS A 134 -0.69 -24.09 14.68
C LYS A 134 0.55 -24.64 13.96
N LEU A 135 0.37 -25.21 12.76
CA LEU A 135 1.49 -25.68 11.95
C LEU A 135 2.42 -24.52 11.60
N MET A 136 1.86 -23.44 11.05
CA MET A 136 2.66 -22.29 10.60
C MET A 136 3.31 -21.53 11.76
N SER A 137 2.64 -21.41 12.91
CA SER A 137 3.19 -20.72 14.09
C SER A 137 4.39 -21.43 14.71
N SER A 138 4.57 -22.72 14.45
CA SER A 138 5.71 -23.50 14.96
C SER A 138 7.00 -23.31 14.16
N ASN A 139 6.98 -22.50 13.10
CA ASN A 139 8.09 -22.29 12.17
C ASN A 139 8.80 -23.59 11.73
N PRO A 140 8.06 -24.58 11.21
CA PRO A 140 8.60 -25.91 10.88
C PRO A 140 9.62 -25.84 9.73
N THR A 141 10.40 -26.91 9.55
CA THR A 141 11.26 -27.06 8.36
C THR A 141 10.42 -27.39 7.12
N ALA A 142 11.00 -27.25 5.93
CA ALA A 142 10.35 -27.60 4.67
C ALA A 142 9.88 -29.07 4.66
N ASP A 143 10.73 -30.01 5.08
CA ASP A 143 10.38 -31.43 5.11
C ASP A 143 9.22 -31.73 6.09
N VAL A 144 9.19 -31.04 7.24
CA VAL A 144 8.06 -31.16 8.18
C VAL A 144 6.77 -30.65 7.55
N LEU A 145 6.78 -29.48 6.89
CA LEU A 145 5.60 -28.97 6.19
C LEU A 145 5.08 -29.95 5.13
N ILE A 146 5.97 -30.56 4.34
CA ILE A 146 5.59 -31.53 3.31
C ILE A 146 4.95 -32.77 3.93
N SER A 147 5.51 -33.28 5.03
CA SER A 147 4.94 -34.43 5.74
C SER A 147 3.57 -34.13 6.35
N GLU A 148 3.41 -32.95 6.95
CA GLU A 148 2.17 -32.51 7.59
C GLU A 148 1.09 -32.13 6.58
N ALA A 149 1.45 -31.60 5.40
CA ALA A 149 0.52 -31.23 4.33
C ALA A 149 -0.41 -32.38 3.93
N ARG A 150 0.07 -33.63 3.99
CA ARG A 150 -0.72 -34.83 3.67
C ARG A 150 -1.93 -35.01 4.58
N LYS A 151 -1.88 -34.47 5.80
CA LYS A 151 -2.98 -34.52 6.79
C LYS A 151 -4.09 -33.50 6.49
N PHE A 152 -3.84 -32.56 5.58
CA PHE A 152 -4.83 -31.56 5.17
C PHE A 152 -5.63 -32.05 3.94
N PRO A 153 -6.87 -31.55 3.76
CA PRO A 153 -7.64 -31.72 2.52
C PRO A 153 -6.84 -31.24 1.30
N ALA A 154 -7.06 -31.86 0.13
CA ALA A 154 -6.27 -31.63 -1.08
C ALA A 154 -6.18 -30.15 -1.47
N GLU A 155 -7.30 -29.44 -1.39
CA GLU A 155 -7.45 -28.01 -1.66
C GLU A 155 -6.64 -27.11 -0.71
N SER A 156 -6.31 -27.60 0.50
CA SER A 156 -5.55 -26.86 1.51
C SER A 156 -4.05 -27.17 1.49
N ARG A 157 -3.59 -28.14 0.67
CA ARG A 157 -2.17 -28.54 0.64
C ARG A 157 -1.30 -27.56 -0.14
N ARG A 158 -1.82 -27.00 -1.23
CA ARG A 158 -1.06 -26.11 -2.13
C ARG A 158 -0.41 -24.94 -1.39
N PRO A 159 -1.11 -24.17 -0.54
CA PRO A 159 -0.47 -23.11 0.25
C PRO A 159 0.66 -23.62 1.17
N ILE A 160 0.52 -24.84 1.73
CA ILE A 160 1.54 -25.44 2.60
C ILE A 160 2.79 -25.78 1.78
N TYR A 161 2.63 -26.36 0.59
CA TYR A 161 3.74 -26.64 -0.31
C TYR A 161 4.45 -25.39 -0.82
N ALA A 162 3.71 -24.31 -1.09
CA ALA A 162 4.32 -23.02 -1.43
C ALA A 162 5.22 -22.48 -0.30
N VAL A 163 4.76 -22.57 0.96
CA VAL A 163 5.59 -22.18 2.12
C VAL A 163 6.80 -23.09 2.28
N ALA A 164 6.66 -24.40 2.04
CA ALA A 164 7.77 -25.34 2.07
C ALA A 164 8.81 -25.05 0.97
N ALA A 165 8.37 -24.70 -0.24
CA ALA A 165 9.25 -24.28 -1.33
C ALA A 165 10.06 -23.03 -0.95
N ASN A 166 9.43 -22.02 -0.33
CA ASN A 166 10.14 -20.84 0.18
C ASN A 166 11.21 -21.22 1.23
N LYS A 167 10.91 -22.17 2.12
CA LYS A 167 11.91 -22.66 3.10
C LYS A 167 13.07 -23.43 2.47
N PHE A 168 12.83 -24.16 1.40
CA PHE A 168 13.94 -24.74 0.62
C PHE A 168 14.78 -23.65 -0.04
N SER A 169 14.14 -22.60 -0.58
CA SER A 169 14.84 -21.44 -1.12
C SER A 169 15.71 -20.74 -0.07
N ASP A 170 15.20 -20.53 1.15
CA ASP A 170 15.98 -19.98 2.28
C ASP A 170 17.21 -20.82 2.65
N ALA A 171 17.12 -22.14 2.43
CA ALA A 171 18.22 -23.07 2.66
C ALA A 171 19.18 -23.19 1.46
N ASN A 172 19.06 -22.30 0.46
CA ASN A 172 19.77 -22.37 -0.83
C ASN A 172 19.52 -23.68 -1.59
N GLN A 173 18.34 -24.28 -1.43
CA GLN A 173 17.89 -25.50 -2.11
C GLN A 173 16.81 -25.17 -3.15
N TYR A 174 17.08 -24.16 -3.98
CA TYR A 174 16.11 -23.65 -4.96
C TYR A 174 15.61 -24.74 -5.93
N ASP A 175 16.49 -25.63 -6.40
CA ASP A 175 16.08 -26.75 -7.27
C ASP A 175 15.08 -27.70 -6.60
N ARG A 176 15.25 -27.94 -5.28
CA ARG A 176 14.27 -28.75 -4.50
C ARG A 176 12.95 -28.01 -4.34
N ALA A 177 12.98 -26.68 -4.20
CA ALA A 177 11.78 -25.86 -4.16
C ALA A 177 11.00 -25.94 -5.47
N VAL A 178 11.69 -25.82 -6.61
CA VAL A 178 11.11 -25.95 -7.96
C VAL A 178 10.53 -27.35 -8.16
N ALA A 179 11.26 -28.41 -7.80
CA ALA A 179 10.78 -29.79 -7.91
C ALA A 179 9.50 -30.01 -7.09
N LEU A 180 9.46 -29.53 -5.84
CA LEU A 180 8.28 -29.63 -4.98
C LEU A 180 7.04 -28.97 -5.62
N LEU A 181 7.22 -27.80 -6.25
CA LEU A 181 6.11 -27.12 -6.92
C LEU A 181 5.65 -27.90 -8.16
N ASN A 182 6.57 -28.38 -9.00
CA ASN A 182 6.24 -29.21 -10.17
C ASN A 182 5.47 -30.50 -9.80
N GLU A 183 5.76 -31.08 -8.63
CA GLU A 183 5.09 -32.30 -8.17
C GLU A 183 3.66 -32.06 -7.63
N ASN A 184 3.31 -30.82 -7.25
CA ASN A 184 2.09 -30.53 -6.49
C ASN A 184 1.19 -29.45 -7.10
N PHE A 185 1.63 -28.82 -8.19
CA PHE A 185 0.92 -27.80 -8.94
C PHE A 185 0.95 -28.15 -10.42
N GLU A 186 -0.08 -27.72 -11.15
CA GLU A 186 -0.23 -27.95 -12.58
C GLU A 186 -0.74 -26.66 -13.24
N ASP A 187 -0.57 -26.55 -14.57
CA ASP A 187 -1.06 -25.45 -15.41
C ASP A 187 -0.72 -24.05 -14.85
N ASP A 188 -1.65 -23.10 -14.95
CA ASP A 188 -1.53 -21.73 -14.47
C ASP A 188 -1.16 -21.67 -12.98
N ALA A 189 -1.58 -22.65 -12.18
CA ALA A 189 -1.25 -22.67 -10.76
C ALA A 189 0.25 -22.95 -10.53
N LEU A 190 0.86 -23.79 -11.37
CA LEU A 190 2.29 -24.05 -11.34
C LEU A 190 3.08 -22.82 -11.82
N GLU A 191 2.67 -22.20 -12.93
CA GLU A 191 3.34 -21.00 -13.44
C GLU A 191 3.34 -19.87 -12.40
N ASN A 192 2.20 -19.63 -11.76
CA ASN A 192 2.08 -18.63 -10.70
C ASN A 192 2.93 -18.97 -9.46
N ALA A 193 2.98 -20.25 -9.07
CA ALA A 193 3.78 -20.69 -7.94
C ALA A 193 5.28 -20.54 -8.20
N ILE A 194 5.75 -20.92 -9.39
CA ILE A 194 7.14 -20.77 -9.83
C ILE A 194 7.51 -19.29 -9.92
N SER A 195 6.67 -18.46 -10.55
CA SER A 195 6.87 -17.01 -10.61
C SER A 195 7.01 -16.41 -9.20
N SER A 196 6.14 -16.80 -8.26
CA SER A 196 6.19 -16.36 -6.87
C SER A 196 7.47 -16.82 -6.16
N LEU A 197 7.89 -18.07 -6.36
CA LEU A 197 9.15 -18.60 -5.82
C LEU A 197 10.36 -17.86 -6.38
N ASN A 198 10.33 -17.48 -7.67
CA ASN A 198 11.40 -16.75 -8.32
C ASN A 198 11.59 -15.37 -7.69
N TRP A 199 10.48 -14.64 -7.50
CA TRP A 199 10.48 -13.39 -6.77
C TRP A 199 11.04 -13.55 -5.36
N TYR A 200 10.59 -14.58 -4.64
CA TYR A 200 11.05 -14.87 -3.29
C TYR A 200 12.55 -15.13 -3.24
N HIS A 201 13.08 -15.98 -4.11
CA HIS A 201 14.50 -16.32 -4.15
C HIS A 201 15.37 -15.13 -4.57
N ALA A 202 14.94 -14.34 -5.56
CA ALA A 202 15.65 -13.13 -5.94
C ALA A 202 15.76 -12.15 -4.75
N HIS A 203 14.69 -11.98 -3.97
CA HIS A 203 14.73 -11.17 -2.74
C HIS A 203 15.62 -11.78 -1.66
N HIS A 204 15.63 -13.09 -1.51
CA HIS A 204 16.54 -13.79 -0.61
C HIS A 204 18.02 -13.49 -0.97
N LEU A 205 18.38 -13.62 -2.25
CA LEU A 205 19.73 -13.30 -2.75
C LEU A 205 20.09 -11.81 -2.52
N MET A 206 19.15 -10.90 -2.79
CA MET A 206 19.32 -9.47 -2.49
C MET A 206 19.60 -9.22 -0.99
N ASN A 207 18.90 -9.92 -0.09
CA ASN A 207 19.07 -9.79 1.35
C ASN A 207 20.43 -10.33 1.83
N LEU A 208 20.92 -11.41 1.21
CA LEU A 208 22.28 -11.93 1.44
C LEU A 208 23.36 -10.98 0.88
N GLY A 209 23.00 -10.06 -0.01
CA GLY A 209 23.95 -9.18 -0.71
C GLY A 209 24.58 -9.83 -1.94
N ASP A 210 24.07 -10.99 -2.37
CA ASP A 210 24.49 -11.65 -3.62
C ASP A 210 23.74 -11.05 -4.81
N PHE A 211 24.11 -9.79 -5.10
CA PHE A 211 23.42 -8.99 -6.10
C PHE A 211 23.62 -9.49 -7.53
N ASP A 212 24.73 -10.17 -7.82
CA ASP A 212 25.01 -10.72 -9.16
C ASP A 212 24.14 -11.95 -9.43
N ALA A 213 24.01 -12.86 -8.46
CA ALA A 213 23.09 -13.99 -8.58
C ALA A 213 21.63 -13.52 -8.64
N ALA A 214 21.26 -12.52 -7.83
CA ALA A 214 19.94 -11.92 -7.87
C ALA A 214 19.64 -11.32 -9.25
N GLU A 215 20.59 -10.56 -9.82
CA GLU A 215 20.42 -9.97 -11.15
C GLU A 215 20.27 -11.04 -12.23
N ALA A 216 21.13 -12.06 -12.24
CA ALA A 216 21.06 -13.17 -13.19
C ALA A 216 19.68 -13.85 -13.16
N MET A 217 19.15 -14.10 -11.97
CA MET A 217 17.81 -14.68 -11.81
C MET A 217 16.71 -13.74 -12.33
N ILE A 218 16.80 -12.44 -12.04
CA ILE A 218 15.80 -11.44 -12.46
C ILE A 218 15.73 -11.33 -13.99
N MET A 219 16.84 -11.54 -14.69
CA MET A 219 16.86 -11.48 -16.15
C MET A 219 15.97 -12.57 -16.79
N GLU A 220 15.78 -13.69 -16.11
CA GLU A 220 14.89 -14.78 -16.54
C GLU A 220 13.40 -14.50 -16.28
N PHE A 221 13.06 -13.41 -15.57
CA PHE A 221 11.67 -13.04 -15.35
C PHE A 221 11.02 -12.62 -16.66
N ASN A 222 9.69 -12.75 -16.74
CA ASN A 222 8.93 -12.11 -17.81
C ASN A 222 9.18 -10.58 -17.81
N GLU A 223 9.00 -9.95 -18.96
CA GLU A 223 9.36 -8.54 -19.17
C GLU A 223 8.69 -7.60 -18.15
N SER A 224 7.41 -7.81 -17.85
CA SER A 224 6.66 -6.99 -16.91
C SER A 224 7.26 -7.03 -15.50
N ASN A 225 7.59 -8.24 -15.02
CA ASN A 225 8.17 -8.45 -13.69
C ASN A 225 9.64 -8.02 -13.63
N ARG A 226 10.39 -8.18 -14.72
CA ARG A 226 11.82 -7.88 -14.79
C ARG A 226 12.12 -6.42 -14.41
N ILE A 227 11.33 -5.47 -14.91
CA ILE A 227 11.56 -4.04 -14.66
C ILE A 227 11.38 -3.70 -13.17
N SER A 228 10.29 -4.16 -12.55
CA SER A 228 10.04 -3.94 -11.14
C SER A 228 11.09 -4.65 -10.28
N ALA A 229 11.56 -5.84 -10.69
CA ALA A 229 12.59 -6.58 -9.96
C ALA A 229 13.96 -5.91 -10.04
N LEU A 230 14.38 -5.44 -11.22
CA LEU A 230 15.62 -4.65 -11.39
C LEU A 230 15.56 -3.35 -10.57
N THR A 231 14.39 -2.70 -10.51
CA THR A 231 14.18 -1.51 -9.69
C THR A 231 14.35 -1.81 -8.19
N SER A 232 13.81 -2.95 -7.72
CA SER A 232 14.01 -3.44 -6.35
C SER A 232 15.48 -3.79 -6.08
N LEU A 233 16.16 -4.44 -7.01
CA LEU A 233 17.59 -4.78 -6.92
C LEU A 233 18.45 -3.53 -6.79
N ALA A 234 18.23 -2.52 -7.64
CA ALA A 234 18.96 -1.26 -7.56
C ALA A 234 18.78 -0.57 -6.20
N ASN A 235 17.57 -0.57 -5.66
CA ASN A 235 17.30 -0.05 -4.32
C ASN A 235 18.00 -0.87 -3.23
N ALA A 236 18.01 -2.20 -3.32
CA ALA A 236 18.71 -3.06 -2.37
C ALA A 236 20.23 -2.81 -2.39
N ILE A 237 20.82 -2.74 -3.59
CA ILE A 237 22.23 -2.40 -3.82
C ILE A 237 22.56 -1.04 -3.18
N TYR A 238 21.76 -0.01 -3.48
CA TYR A 238 21.96 1.34 -2.95
C TYR A 238 21.81 1.39 -1.43
N ASN A 239 20.78 0.75 -0.86
CA ASN A 239 20.51 0.77 0.58
C ASN A 239 21.62 0.10 1.41
N LYS A 240 22.37 -0.85 0.82
CA LYS A 240 23.45 -1.55 1.52
C LYS A 240 24.63 -0.63 1.85
N ASP A 241 25.04 0.20 0.90
CA ASP A 241 26.10 1.20 1.05
C ASP A 241 25.91 2.30 -0.02
N PRO A 242 25.14 3.37 0.28
CA PRO A 242 24.78 4.38 -0.71
C PRO A 242 25.97 5.03 -1.41
N GLU A 243 27.08 5.26 -0.70
CA GLU A 243 28.25 5.94 -1.26
C GLU A 243 29.00 5.04 -2.24
N LYS A 244 29.26 3.78 -1.87
CA LYS A 244 30.01 2.86 -2.73
C LYS A 244 29.17 2.26 -3.85
N ASN A 245 27.88 2.05 -3.61
CA ASN A 245 27.04 1.29 -4.52
C ASN A 245 26.22 2.16 -5.48
N ARG A 246 26.26 3.50 -5.38
CA ARG A 246 25.48 4.41 -6.24
C ARG A 246 25.65 4.12 -7.73
N ALA A 247 26.89 3.99 -8.20
CA ALA A 247 27.18 3.75 -9.62
C ALA A 247 26.60 2.41 -10.11
N ARG A 248 26.73 1.36 -9.30
CA ARG A 248 26.18 0.02 -9.59
C ARG A 248 24.65 0.05 -9.60
N ALA A 249 24.03 0.64 -8.59
CA ALA A 249 22.58 0.79 -8.52
C ALA A 249 22.04 1.56 -9.74
N ASN A 250 22.69 2.66 -10.12
CA ASN A 250 22.31 3.42 -11.32
C ASN A 250 22.46 2.57 -12.60
N ALA A 251 23.54 1.79 -12.75
CA ALA A 251 23.71 0.91 -13.90
C ALA A 251 22.56 -0.11 -14.05
N VAL A 252 22.07 -0.67 -12.93
CA VAL A 252 20.90 -1.55 -12.91
C VAL A 252 19.63 -0.80 -13.34
N LEU A 253 19.41 0.44 -12.87
CA LEU A 253 18.27 1.26 -13.31
C LEU A 253 18.34 1.62 -14.79
N GLN A 254 19.52 1.93 -15.32
CA GLN A 254 19.71 2.21 -16.74
C GLN A 254 19.44 0.96 -17.60
N ARG A 255 19.81 -0.23 -17.10
CA ARG A 255 19.42 -1.50 -17.74
C ARG A 255 17.90 -1.73 -17.70
N ALA A 256 17.25 -1.44 -16.58
CA ALA A 256 15.78 -1.49 -16.51
C ALA A 256 15.15 -0.53 -17.54
N ARG A 257 15.72 0.66 -17.72
CA ARG A 257 15.26 1.66 -18.69
C ARG A 257 15.26 1.17 -20.13
N THR A 258 16.20 0.30 -20.52
CA THR A 258 16.31 -0.22 -21.90
C THR A 258 15.16 -1.17 -22.29
N PHE A 259 14.44 -1.73 -21.31
CA PHE A 259 13.26 -2.55 -21.57
C PHE A 259 11.98 -1.74 -21.73
N LEU A 260 12.03 -0.44 -21.45
CA LEU A 260 10.86 0.42 -21.51
C LEU A 260 10.89 1.29 -22.78
N PRO A 261 9.73 1.55 -23.41
CA PRO A 261 9.68 2.46 -24.54
C PRO A 261 10.09 3.89 -24.12
N GLN A 262 10.49 4.70 -25.09
CA GLN A 262 10.76 6.12 -24.81
C GLN A 262 9.49 6.88 -24.42
N LYS A 263 8.38 6.53 -25.08
CA LYS A 263 7.05 7.05 -24.80
C LYS A 263 6.15 5.88 -24.41
N PRO A 264 5.61 5.81 -23.19
CA PRO A 264 4.68 4.76 -22.81
C PRO A 264 3.38 4.86 -23.61
N GLU A 265 2.85 3.74 -24.08
CA GLU A 265 1.58 3.65 -24.81
C GLU A 265 0.48 3.01 -23.96
N THR A 266 0.86 2.24 -22.94
CA THR A 266 -0.07 1.60 -22.01
C THR A 266 0.06 2.16 -20.59
N ASN A 267 -1.01 1.99 -19.79
CA ASN A 267 -0.97 2.35 -18.37
C ASN A 267 0.08 1.55 -17.58
N ASN A 268 0.35 0.31 -18.00
CA ASN A 268 1.36 -0.53 -17.39
C ASN A 268 2.77 0.04 -17.62
N GLU A 269 3.11 0.34 -18.87
CA GLU A 269 4.40 0.96 -19.22
C GLU A 269 4.58 2.32 -18.54
N PHE A 270 3.52 3.13 -18.51
CA PHE A 270 3.56 4.42 -17.82
C PHE A 270 3.87 4.22 -16.34
N SER A 271 3.16 3.31 -15.66
CA SER A 271 3.38 3.01 -14.24
C SER A 271 4.78 2.48 -13.97
N GLN A 272 5.31 1.62 -14.84
CA GLN A 272 6.67 1.09 -14.74
C GLN A 272 7.74 2.17 -14.94
N ILE A 273 7.55 3.08 -15.90
CA ILE A 273 8.45 4.22 -16.11
C ILE A 273 8.43 5.15 -14.88
N ILE A 274 7.26 5.46 -14.31
CA ILE A 274 7.17 6.27 -13.08
C ILE A 274 7.84 5.57 -11.90
N GLN A 275 7.62 4.26 -11.72
CA GLN A 275 8.30 3.47 -10.69
C GLN A 275 9.82 3.55 -10.83
N LEU A 276 10.32 3.41 -12.06
CA LEU A 276 11.74 3.51 -12.38
C LEU A 276 12.29 4.91 -12.07
N ILE A 277 11.58 5.97 -12.48
CA ILE A 277 11.97 7.36 -12.22
C ILE A 277 11.99 7.64 -10.71
N ASN A 278 11.03 7.14 -9.94
CA ASN A 278 11.02 7.28 -8.48
C ASN A 278 12.28 6.69 -7.85
N ALA A 279 12.73 5.52 -8.32
CA ALA A 279 13.99 4.94 -7.87
C ALA A 279 15.21 5.76 -8.32
N MET A 280 15.20 6.26 -9.57
CA MET A 280 16.24 7.17 -10.07
C MET A 280 16.30 8.45 -9.24
N ALA A 281 15.17 9.04 -8.83
CA ALA A 281 15.15 10.30 -8.09
C ALA A 281 15.94 10.20 -6.77
N ARG A 282 15.95 9.00 -6.17
CA ARG A 282 16.69 8.71 -4.95
C ARG A 282 18.17 8.40 -5.20
N ILE A 283 18.48 7.67 -6.27
CA ILE A 283 19.82 7.12 -6.56
C ILE A 283 20.64 8.06 -7.45
N GLU A 284 20.04 8.55 -8.54
CA GLU A 284 20.65 9.44 -9.51
C GLU A 284 19.64 10.51 -10.00
N PRO A 285 19.49 11.63 -9.28
CA PRO A 285 18.47 12.64 -9.54
C PRO A 285 18.53 13.25 -10.95
N THR A 286 19.72 13.45 -11.50
CA THR A 286 19.90 13.99 -12.85
C THR A 286 19.27 13.08 -13.90
N GLU A 287 19.38 11.76 -13.72
CA GLU A 287 18.76 10.76 -14.57
C GLU A 287 17.25 10.72 -14.42
N ALA A 288 16.74 10.90 -13.20
CA ALA A 288 15.31 11.01 -12.97
C ALA A 288 14.69 12.20 -13.73
N PHE A 289 15.30 13.39 -13.65
CA PHE A 289 14.83 14.54 -14.41
C PHE A 289 14.84 14.28 -15.91
N ARG A 290 15.95 13.75 -16.44
CA ARG A 290 16.10 13.45 -17.87
C ARG A 290 15.02 12.50 -18.39
N ASN A 291 14.59 11.54 -17.57
CA ASN A 291 13.55 10.59 -17.94
C ASN A 291 12.14 11.11 -17.70
N PHE A 292 11.93 12.02 -16.74
CA PHE A 292 10.61 12.54 -16.39
C PHE A 292 10.18 13.72 -17.27
N GLU A 293 11.11 14.64 -17.61
CA GLU A 293 10.81 15.85 -18.40
C GLU A 293 10.03 15.54 -19.70
N PRO A 294 10.38 14.54 -20.52
CA PRO A 294 9.62 14.22 -21.73
C PRO A 294 8.20 13.70 -21.48
N LEU A 295 7.91 13.21 -20.27
CA LEU A 295 6.59 12.67 -19.92
C LEU A 295 5.59 13.75 -19.55
N VAL A 296 6.03 14.97 -19.23
CA VAL A 296 5.16 16.07 -18.81
C VAL A 296 4.08 16.37 -19.85
N ASP A 297 4.45 16.42 -21.13
CA ASP A 297 3.49 16.66 -22.22
C ASP A 297 2.44 15.55 -22.33
N GLN A 298 2.86 14.30 -22.15
CA GLN A 298 1.94 13.16 -22.16
C GLN A 298 1.03 13.16 -20.93
N ILE A 299 1.57 13.48 -19.75
CA ILE A 299 0.78 13.62 -18.52
C ILE A 299 -0.28 14.72 -18.72
N ASN A 300 0.09 15.86 -19.30
CA ASN A 300 -0.84 16.96 -19.58
C ASN A 300 -1.97 16.52 -20.52
N GLN A 301 -1.65 15.80 -21.60
CA GLN A 301 -2.65 15.29 -22.55
C GLN A 301 -3.62 14.31 -21.88
N LEU A 302 -3.09 13.35 -21.11
CA LEU A 302 -3.90 12.35 -20.42
C LEU A 302 -4.76 12.98 -19.31
N ALA A 303 -4.22 13.96 -18.58
CA ALA A 303 -4.95 14.67 -17.53
C ALA A 303 -6.11 15.49 -18.10
N GLU A 304 -5.91 16.13 -19.24
CA GLU A 304 -6.99 16.88 -19.89
C GLU A 304 -8.07 15.96 -20.46
N ALA A 305 -7.68 14.86 -21.11
CA ALA A 305 -8.63 13.85 -21.57
C ALA A 305 -9.44 13.25 -20.39
N SER A 306 -8.77 12.98 -19.27
CA SER A 306 -9.42 12.52 -18.05
C SER A 306 -10.41 13.54 -17.49
N ALA A 307 -10.09 14.83 -17.55
CA ALA A 307 -10.98 15.89 -17.08
C ALA A 307 -12.28 15.93 -17.87
N VAL A 308 -12.21 15.78 -19.21
CA VAL A 308 -13.38 15.74 -20.09
C VAL A 308 -14.28 14.55 -19.74
N ILE A 309 -13.71 13.35 -19.59
CA ILE A 309 -14.46 12.14 -19.24
C ILE A 309 -15.11 12.28 -17.86
N ASN A 310 -14.35 12.74 -16.85
CA ASN A 310 -14.87 12.92 -15.50
C ASN A 310 -15.99 13.97 -15.45
N ALA A 311 -15.86 15.08 -16.19
CA ALA A 311 -16.91 16.10 -16.27
C ALA A 311 -18.19 15.53 -16.89
N PHE A 312 -18.08 14.74 -17.97
CA PHE A 312 -19.22 14.13 -18.64
C PHE A 312 -19.95 13.11 -17.73
N GLN A 313 -19.21 12.35 -16.93
CA GLN A 313 -19.77 11.35 -16.02
C GLN A 313 -20.33 11.94 -14.71
N GLY A 314 -20.35 13.27 -14.55
CA GLY A 314 -20.75 13.92 -13.30
C GLY A 314 -19.78 13.66 -12.15
N GLY A 315 -18.51 13.38 -12.48
CA GLY A 315 -17.43 13.11 -11.53
C GLY A 315 -16.94 14.38 -10.81
N GLY A 316 -15.74 14.29 -10.23
CA GLY A 316 -15.14 15.32 -9.37
C GLY A 316 -14.70 16.62 -10.05
N ILE A 317 -15.30 17.01 -11.18
CA ILE A 317 -15.00 18.26 -11.89
C ILE A 317 -16.07 19.30 -11.61
N ARG A 318 -15.67 20.50 -11.17
CA ARG A 318 -16.56 21.66 -11.01
C ARG A 318 -15.92 22.88 -11.66
N GLN A 319 -16.68 23.56 -12.54
CA GLN A 319 -16.21 24.75 -13.26
C GLN A 319 -14.90 24.51 -14.05
N GLY A 320 -14.74 23.30 -14.59
CA GLY A 320 -13.52 22.91 -15.32
C GLY A 320 -12.35 22.49 -14.44
N GLU A 321 -12.49 22.57 -13.12
CA GLU A 321 -11.43 22.23 -12.16
C GLU A 321 -11.69 20.91 -11.45
N TYR A 322 -10.63 20.15 -11.17
CA TYR A 322 -10.72 19.01 -10.26
C TYR A 322 -10.94 19.51 -8.84
N MET A 323 -11.91 18.91 -8.13
CA MET A 323 -12.03 19.12 -6.70
C MET A 323 -10.77 18.57 -6.01
N VAL A 324 -9.97 19.43 -5.40
CA VAL A 324 -8.77 19.01 -4.66
C VAL A 324 -9.20 18.34 -3.35
N THR A 325 -9.51 17.05 -3.39
CA THR A 325 -9.63 16.18 -2.22
C THR A 325 -8.48 15.20 -2.18
N ASN A 326 -8.09 14.73 -0.98
CA ASN A 326 -6.96 13.82 -0.81
C ASN A 326 -7.12 12.59 -1.71
N GLY A 327 -6.22 12.43 -2.68
CA GLY A 327 -6.11 11.20 -3.47
C GLY A 327 -6.75 11.21 -4.86
N TYR A 328 -7.11 12.35 -5.45
CA TYR A 328 -7.57 12.34 -6.84
C TYR A 328 -6.46 11.90 -7.81
N ASN A 329 -6.82 10.94 -8.65
CA ASN A 329 -6.05 10.51 -9.81
C ASN A 329 -6.49 11.36 -11.00
N PHE A 330 -5.59 12.14 -11.60
CA PHE A 330 -5.85 12.99 -12.78
C PHE A 330 -5.87 12.16 -14.06
N GLY A 331 -6.37 10.92 -14.02
CA GLY A 331 -6.19 9.92 -15.09
C GLY A 331 -4.77 9.37 -15.20
N VAL A 332 -3.80 9.99 -14.53
CA VAL A 332 -2.43 9.54 -14.36
C VAL A 332 -2.04 9.71 -12.90
N TYR A 333 -1.40 8.68 -12.34
CA TYR A 333 -0.84 8.76 -11.00
C TYR A 333 0.61 9.25 -11.06
N VAL A 334 0.86 10.40 -10.44
CA VAL A 334 2.21 10.91 -10.19
C VAL A 334 2.34 11.08 -8.68
N ASP A 335 3.29 10.38 -8.08
CA ASP A 335 3.52 10.43 -6.63
C ASP A 335 4.13 11.78 -6.22
N PRO A 336 3.45 12.60 -5.40
CA PRO A 336 4.01 13.86 -4.92
C PRO A 336 5.32 13.69 -4.14
N SER A 337 5.57 12.52 -3.53
CA SER A 337 6.79 12.24 -2.76
C SER A 337 8.06 12.21 -3.63
N MET A 338 7.92 11.94 -4.93
CA MET A 338 9.01 12.01 -5.89
C MET A 338 9.55 13.43 -6.00
N PHE A 339 8.67 14.42 -6.15
CA PHE A 339 9.07 15.82 -6.26
C PHE A 339 9.76 16.32 -5.00
N ARG A 340 9.39 15.81 -3.82
CA ARG A 340 10.13 16.10 -2.59
C ARG A 340 11.58 15.64 -2.69
N THR A 341 11.78 14.42 -3.18
CA THR A 341 13.13 13.84 -3.34
C THR A 341 13.94 14.65 -4.35
N LEU A 342 13.32 15.05 -5.46
CA LEU A 342 13.96 15.89 -6.48
C LEU A 342 14.27 17.29 -5.95
N ALA A 343 13.35 17.93 -5.23
CA ALA A 343 13.51 19.28 -4.70
C ALA A 343 14.63 19.37 -3.66
N GLN A 344 14.86 18.32 -2.88
CA GLN A 344 16.00 18.21 -1.95
C GLN A 344 17.36 18.21 -2.67
N ARG A 345 17.37 17.88 -3.97
CA ARG A 345 18.59 17.75 -4.77
C ARG A 345 18.80 18.93 -5.69
N ASP A 346 17.73 19.39 -6.34
CA ASP A 346 17.72 20.53 -7.25
C ASP A 346 16.33 21.18 -7.20
N PHE A 347 16.18 22.17 -6.32
CA PHE A 347 14.92 22.86 -6.10
C PHE A 347 14.46 23.60 -7.35
N ASP A 348 15.35 24.38 -7.98
CA ASP A 348 15.03 25.21 -9.14
C ASP A 348 14.55 24.36 -10.32
N ARG A 349 15.26 23.26 -10.62
CA ARG A 349 14.84 22.34 -11.69
C ARG A 349 13.54 21.61 -11.35
N THR A 350 13.31 21.30 -10.07
CA THR A 350 12.04 20.73 -9.63
C THR A 350 10.88 21.70 -9.83
N MET A 351 11.08 22.98 -9.54
CA MET A 351 10.06 24.02 -9.76
C MET A 351 9.75 24.18 -11.25
N ILE A 352 10.78 24.20 -12.11
CA ILE A 352 10.59 24.22 -13.58
C ILE A 352 9.78 23.00 -14.04
N LEU A 353 10.08 21.82 -13.51
CA LEU A 353 9.36 20.60 -13.84
C LEU A 353 7.89 20.66 -13.40
N ILE A 354 7.61 21.18 -12.19
CA ILE A 354 6.25 21.37 -11.68
C ILE A 354 5.48 22.38 -12.54
N ASP A 355 6.11 23.49 -12.92
CA ASP A 355 5.49 24.53 -13.74
C ASP A 355 5.07 24.02 -15.12
N GLY A 356 5.73 22.97 -15.62
CA GLY A 356 5.37 22.29 -16.86
C GLY A 356 4.00 21.59 -16.85
N PHE A 357 3.43 21.25 -15.68
CA PHE A 357 2.08 20.69 -15.61
C PHE A 357 1.04 21.75 -15.92
N GLN A 358 0.15 21.52 -16.90
CA GLN A 358 -0.83 22.51 -17.35
C GLN A 358 -1.96 22.73 -16.33
N ARG A 359 -2.42 21.65 -15.67
CA ARG A 359 -3.51 21.70 -14.69
C ARG A 359 -3.04 22.27 -13.36
N ARG A 360 -3.70 23.35 -12.92
CA ARG A 360 -3.34 24.10 -11.71
C ARG A 360 -3.46 23.24 -10.45
N GLU A 361 -4.44 22.36 -10.40
CA GLU A 361 -4.74 21.49 -9.27
C GLU A 361 -3.62 20.48 -9.03
N MET A 362 -3.04 19.94 -10.11
CA MET A 362 -1.88 19.04 -10.03
C MET A 362 -0.67 19.77 -9.46
N ARG A 363 -0.38 20.98 -9.96
CA ARG A 363 0.69 21.83 -9.41
C ARG A 363 0.46 22.14 -7.93
N ILE A 364 -0.75 22.58 -7.56
CA ILE A 364 -1.10 22.88 -6.17
C ILE A 364 -0.90 21.65 -5.28
N GLN A 365 -1.34 20.47 -5.69
CA GLN A 365 -1.18 19.24 -4.91
C GLN A 365 0.29 18.91 -4.66
N ILE A 366 1.14 19.04 -5.67
CA ILE A 366 2.58 18.81 -5.54
C ILE A 366 3.20 19.87 -4.61
N LEU A 367 2.92 21.15 -4.84
CA LEU A 367 3.46 22.26 -4.04
C LEU A 367 3.03 22.17 -2.56
N VAL A 368 1.77 21.82 -2.29
CA VAL A 368 1.30 21.58 -0.92
C VAL A 368 2.08 20.42 -0.28
N SER A 369 2.34 19.34 -1.02
CA SER A 369 3.15 18.22 -0.51
C SER A 369 4.59 18.60 -0.17
N LEU A 370 5.19 19.52 -0.95
CA LEU A 370 6.50 20.08 -0.66
C LEU A 370 6.47 20.92 0.62
N LEU A 371 5.53 21.86 0.72
CA LEU A 371 5.35 22.73 1.89
C LEU A 371 5.11 21.91 3.18
N GLU A 372 4.28 20.86 3.10
CA GLU A 372 4.02 19.97 4.23
C GLU A 372 5.27 19.21 4.71
N SER A 373 6.23 19.03 3.81
CA SER A 373 7.51 18.36 4.08
C SER A 373 8.63 19.28 4.56
N GLY A 374 8.38 20.59 4.60
CA GLY A 374 9.36 21.58 5.05
C GLY A 374 10.41 21.96 3.99
N ILE A 375 10.11 21.70 2.71
CA ILE A 375 10.78 22.28 1.54
C ILE A 375 9.92 23.44 1.08
#